data_AF-A0AAD6L4G0-F1
#
_entry.id   AF-A0AAD6L4G0-F1
#
_cell.length_a   1.000
_cell.length_b   1.000
_cell.length_c   1.000
_cell.angle_alpha   90.00
_cell.angle_beta   90.00
_cell.angle_gamma   90.00
#
_symmetry.space_group_name_H-M   'P 1'
#
loop_
_entity.id
_entity.type
_entity.pdbx_description
1 polymer ?
#
loop_
_entity_poly.entity_id
_entity_poly.type
_entity_poly.pdbx_seq_one_letter_code
_entity_poly.pdbx_strand_id
1 'polypeptide(L)'
;MALKFLNKKGWHTGSLRNIENVWKAEQKHDAEQKKLEELRKQIQDERERSEFRLLQEQAGLVPKQERLEFLYDSGLAVGKTSGSSSGGGVGVAFKSLEESIPGCTTTSNNNNAPSSYKLKE
;
A
#
# COMPACT_ATOMS: atom_id res chain seq x y z
N MET A 1 22.72 37.06 -23.98
CA MET A 1 21.37 36.45 -23.87
C MET A 1 21.12 35.45 -25.01
N ALA A 2 21.87 34.34 -25.11
CA ALA A 2 21.81 33.49 -26.32
C ALA A 2 20.91 32.24 -26.21
N LEU A 3 20.39 31.89 -25.02
CA LEU A 3 19.61 30.64 -24.82
C LEU A 3 18.22 30.83 -24.17
N LYS A 4 17.75 32.07 -24.01
CA LYS A 4 16.48 32.37 -23.31
C LYS A 4 15.24 31.76 -23.98
N PHE A 5 15.29 31.49 -25.29
CA PHE A 5 14.18 30.88 -26.03
C PHE A 5 13.93 29.41 -25.62
N LEU A 6 14.93 28.71 -25.07
CA LEU A 6 14.78 27.33 -24.63
C LEU A 6 13.75 27.19 -23.50
N ASN A 7 13.70 28.13 -22.57
CA ASN A 7 12.70 28.13 -21.49
C ASN A 7 11.26 28.32 -21.97
N LYS A 8 11.05 28.80 -23.20
CA LYS A 8 9.72 28.86 -23.84
C LYS A 8 9.30 27.51 -24.45
N LYS A 9 10.20 26.53 -24.50
CA LYS A 9 9.93 25.19 -25.03
C LYS A 9 9.47 24.28 -23.90
N GLY A 10 8.34 23.59 -24.10
CA GLY A 10 7.74 22.71 -23.08
C GLY A 10 8.60 21.51 -22.69
N TRP A 11 9.54 21.10 -23.54
CA TRP A 11 10.45 19.97 -23.30
C TRP A 11 11.77 20.38 -22.61
N HIS A 12 12.02 21.67 -22.38
CA HIS A 12 13.29 22.12 -21.81
C HIS A 12 13.38 21.79 -20.31
N THR A 13 14.46 21.16 -19.88
CA THR A 13 14.65 20.69 -18.49
C THR A 13 14.76 21.81 -17.48
N GLY A 14 15.34 22.96 -17.85
CA GLY A 14 15.42 24.15 -16.99
C GLY A 14 14.12 24.98 -16.90
N SER A 15 13.03 24.54 -17.53
CA SER A 15 11.73 25.22 -17.42
C SER A 15 11.15 25.01 -16.03
N LEU A 16 10.66 26.09 -15.39
CA LEU A 16 10.07 26.04 -14.03
C LEU A 16 8.97 24.99 -13.92
N ARG A 17 8.13 24.85 -14.95
CA ARG A 17 7.07 23.83 -14.99
C ARG A 17 7.61 22.40 -14.94
N ASN A 18 8.72 22.14 -15.62
CA ASN A 18 9.32 20.81 -15.66
C ASN A 18 10.04 20.51 -14.34
N ILE A 19 10.73 21.50 -13.79
CA ILE A 19 11.35 21.40 -12.46
C ILE A 19 10.28 21.11 -11.40
N GLU A 20 9.14 21.82 -11.43
CA GLU A 20 8.00 21.56 -10.53
C GLU A 20 7.41 20.16 -10.72
N ASN A 21 7.26 19.69 -11.96
CA ASN A 21 6.73 18.35 -12.24
C ASN A 21 7.67 17.25 -11.73
N VAL A 22 8.97 17.41 -11.95
CA VAL A 22 9.99 16.49 -11.43
C VAL A 22 9.98 16.50 -9.91
N TRP A 23 9.95 17.68 -9.29
CA TRP A 23 9.89 17.79 -7.83
C TRP A 23 8.65 17.12 -7.23
N LYS A 24 7.47 17.28 -7.84
CA LYS A 24 6.26 16.58 -7.40
C LYS A 24 6.36 15.07 -7.57
N ALA A 25 6.98 14.61 -8.66
CA ALA A 25 7.20 13.18 -8.90
C ALA A 25 8.19 12.59 -7.88
N GLU A 26 9.27 13.29 -7.59
CA GLU A 26 10.26 12.93 -6.55
C GLU A 26 9.60 12.87 -5.17
N GLN A 27 8.80 13.88 -4.81
CA GLN A 27 8.11 13.90 -3.52
C GLN A 27 7.11 12.75 -3.38
N LYS A 28 6.38 12.41 -4.45
CA LYS A 28 5.49 11.24 -4.46
C LYS A 28 6.29 9.94 -4.32
N HIS A 29 7.41 9.84 -5.03
CA HIS A 29 8.28 8.67 -4.96
C HIS A 29 8.85 8.48 -3.54
N ASP A 30 9.33 9.54 -2.90
CA ASP A 30 9.84 9.49 -1.53
C ASP A 30 8.77 9.04 -0.53
N ALA A 31 7.52 9.49 -0.72
CA ALA A 31 6.41 9.05 0.11
C ALA A 31 6.09 7.56 -0.09
N GLU A 32 6.17 7.05 -1.32
CA GLU A 32 5.99 5.63 -1.62
C GLU A 32 7.13 4.79 -1.05
N GLN A 33 8.39 5.24 -1.18
CA GLN A 33 9.55 4.54 -0.63
C GLN A 33 9.48 4.43 0.89
N LYS A 34 9.12 5.51 1.59
CA LYS A 34 8.94 5.48 3.06
C LYS A 34 7.88 4.47 3.50
N LYS A 35 6.76 4.39 2.77
CA LYS A 35 5.72 3.38 3.05
C LYS A 35 6.23 1.96 2.81
N LEU A 36 7.00 1.73 1.74
CA LEU A 36 7.62 0.44 1.47
C LEU A 36 8.65 0.05 2.53
N GLU A 37 9.45 0.99 3.02
CA GLU A 37 10.40 0.77 4.10
C GLU A 37 9.71 0.40 5.41
N GLU A 38 8.62 1.10 5.75
CA GLU A 38 7.80 0.77 6.92
C GLU A 38 7.23 -0.65 6.83
N LEU A 39 6.66 -1.01 5.68
CA LEU A 39 6.14 -2.37 5.43
C LEU A 39 7.24 -3.44 5.50
N ARG A 40 8.42 -3.16 4.93
CA ARG A 40 9.58 -4.07 5.01
C ARG A 40 10.01 -4.28 6.45
N LYS A 41 10.02 -3.21 7.26
CA LYS A 41 10.34 -3.29 8.67
C LYS A 41 9.31 -4.14 9.42
N GLN A 42 8.01 -3.95 9.17
CA GLN A 42 6.96 -4.75 9.80
C GLN A 42 7.11 -6.26 9.50
N ILE A 43 7.42 -6.61 8.24
CA ILE A 43 7.67 -8.00 7.85
C ILE A 43 8.90 -8.58 8.58
N GLN A 44 9.95 -7.78 8.73
CA GLN A 44 11.16 -8.23 9.41
C GLN A 44 10.91 -8.44 10.92
N ASP A 45 10.22 -7.50 11.57
CA ASP A 45 9.84 -7.61 12.98
C ASP A 45 8.93 -8.83 13.21
N GLU A 46 8.00 -9.12 12.28
CA GLU A 46 7.13 -10.30 12.33
C GLU A 46 7.92 -11.59 12.15
N ARG A 47 8.87 -11.63 11.20
CA ARG A 47 9.77 -12.79 11.01
C ARG A 47 10.58 -13.07 12.27
N GLU A 48 11.22 -12.07 12.84
CA GLU A 48 12.04 -12.21 14.05
C GLU A 48 11.21 -12.74 15.23
N ARG A 49 9.97 -12.25 15.40
CA ARG A 49 9.04 -12.78 16.41
C ARG A 49 8.69 -14.23 16.16
N SER A 50 8.40 -14.61 14.92
CA SER A 50 8.06 -15.98 14.56
C SER A 50 9.24 -16.94 14.76
N GLU A 51 10.46 -16.51 14.43
CA GLU A 51 11.68 -17.28 14.62
C GLU A 51 12.00 -17.46 16.11
N PHE A 52 11.87 -16.39 16.88
CA PHE A 52 12.07 -16.45 18.33
C PHE A 52 11.06 -17.39 19.01
N ARG A 53 9.81 -17.40 18.55
CA ARG A 53 8.78 -18.32 19.04
C ARG A 53 9.11 -19.76 18.67
N LEU A 54 9.47 -20.02 17.41
CA LEU A 54 9.88 -21.36 16.95
C LEU A 54 11.05 -21.89 17.77
N LEU A 55 12.03 -21.04 18.10
CA LEU A 55 13.16 -21.41 18.94
C LEU A 55 12.74 -21.78 20.38
N GLN A 56 11.78 -21.04 20.98
CA GLN A 56 11.23 -21.38 22.29
C GLN A 56 10.47 -22.71 22.29
N GLU A 57 9.72 -22.98 21.21
CA GLU A 57 9.01 -24.26 21.04
C GLU A 57 9.99 -25.43 20.89
N GLN A 58 11.08 -25.25 20.14
CA GLN A 58 12.14 -26.25 20.00
C GLN A 58 12.88 -26.50 21.32
N ALA A 59 13.10 -25.45 22.12
CA ALA A 59 13.64 -25.56 23.46
C ALA A 59 12.66 -26.22 24.46
N GLY A 60 11.40 -26.46 24.07
CA GLY A 60 10.37 -27.03 24.92
C GLY A 60 9.86 -26.09 26.02
N LEU A 61 10.22 -24.80 25.95
CA LEU A 61 9.83 -23.79 26.95
C LEU A 61 8.36 -23.36 26.77
N VAL A 62 7.86 -23.44 25.54
CA VAL A 62 6.52 -23.01 25.16
C VAL A 62 5.84 -24.12 24.35
N PRO A 63 4.57 -24.47 24.64
CA PRO A 63 3.84 -25.45 23.86
C PRO A 63 3.64 -24.98 22.42
N LYS A 64 3.60 -25.94 21.49
CA LYS A 64 3.39 -25.67 20.05
C LYS A 64 2.06 -24.94 19.82
N GLN A 65 2.13 -23.82 19.12
CA GLN A 65 0.96 -23.00 18.81
C GLN A 65 0.05 -23.70 17.76
N GLU A 66 -1.27 -23.70 17.98
CA GLU A 66 -2.23 -24.19 16.98
C GLU A 66 -2.42 -23.20 15.81
N ARG A 67 -2.79 -23.71 14.63
CA ARG A 67 -2.91 -22.94 13.37
C ARG A 67 -3.97 -21.81 13.41
N LEU A 68 -4.82 -21.77 14.43
CA LEU A 68 -5.98 -20.86 14.51
C LEU A 68 -5.69 -19.53 15.22
N GLU A 69 -4.49 -19.31 15.74
CA GLU A 69 -4.21 -18.11 16.54
C GLU A 69 -4.27 -16.81 15.74
N PHE A 70 -3.96 -16.83 14.44
CA PHE A 70 -4.14 -15.67 13.58
C PHE A 70 -5.60 -15.15 13.58
N LEU A 71 -6.60 -16.04 13.78
CA LEU A 71 -8.01 -15.69 13.85
C LEU A 71 -8.35 -14.94 15.15
N TYR A 72 -7.68 -15.29 16.24
CA TYR A 72 -7.88 -14.67 17.55
C TYR A 72 -7.15 -13.33 17.67
N ASP A 73 -5.95 -13.22 17.10
CA ASP A 73 -5.17 -11.97 17.08
C ASP A 73 -5.73 -10.92 16.11
N SER A 74 -6.34 -11.35 15.00
CA SER A 74 -6.88 -10.43 13.98
C SER A 74 -8.16 -9.70 14.39
N GLY A 75 -8.75 -10.01 15.56
CA GLY A 75 -9.99 -9.39 16.04
C GLY A 75 -11.23 -9.68 15.20
N LEU A 76 -11.12 -10.55 14.19
CA LEU A 76 -12.18 -10.94 13.25
C LEU A 76 -12.97 -12.17 13.70
N ALA A 77 -12.79 -12.62 14.94
CA ALA A 77 -13.36 -13.88 15.43
C ALA A 77 -14.88 -13.98 15.18
N VAL A 78 -15.26 -14.96 14.36
CA VAL A 78 -16.65 -15.28 14.03
C VAL A 78 -17.32 -15.93 15.26
N GLY A 79 -18.38 -15.30 15.78
CA GLY A 79 -19.32 -15.98 16.69
C GLY A 79 -19.12 -15.80 18.21
N LYS A 80 -19.00 -14.57 18.72
CA LYS A 80 -19.29 -14.29 20.14
C LYS A 80 -20.48 -13.35 20.30
N THR A 81 -21.69 -13.91 20.23
CA THR A 81 -22.97 -13.24 20.52
C THR A 81 -23.67 -13.75 21.77
N SER A 82 -22.97 -14.35 22.74
CA SER A 82 -23.58 -14.68 24.03
C SER A 82 -22.55 -14.75 25.16
N GLY A 83 -22.61 -13.78 26.08
CA GLY A 83 -21.96 -13.83 27.40
C GLY A 83 -20.87 -12.77 27.63
N SER A 84 -21.26 -11.70 28.35
CA SER A 84 -20.49 -10.73 29.15
C SER A 84 -18.96 -10.63 28.96
N SER A 85 -18.50 -9.49 28.44
CA SER A 85 -17.71 -8.48 29.18
C SER A 85 -17.23 -7.41 28.20
N SER A 86 -17.49 -6.15 28.53
CA SER A 86 -17.21 -4.94 27.77
C SER A 86 -15.74 -4.80 27.34
N GLY A 87 -15.49 -5.01 26.04
CA GLY A 87 -14.29 -4.54 25.35
C GLY A 87 -14.71 -4.12 23.95
N GLY A 88 -14.91 -2.82 23.76
CA GLY A 88 -15.51 -2.23 22.56
C GLY A 88 -14.77 -2.61 21.28
N GLY A 89 -15.32 -3.57 20.54
CA GLY A 89 -14.98 -3.80 19.14
C GLY A 89 -15.44 -2.60 18.32
N VAL A 90 -14.52 -1.71 17.98
CA VAL A 90 -14.74 -0.70 16.95
C VAL A 90 -14.87 -1.47 15.64
N GLY A 91 -16.12 -1.75 15.27
CA GLY A 91 -16.45 -2.31 13.97
C GLY A 91 -15.80 -1.46 12.88
N VAL A 92 -14.98 -2.09 12.06
CA VAL A 92 -14.48 -1.51 10.81
C VAL A 92 -15.67 -1.27 9.89
N ALA A 93 -16.34 -0.14 10.11
CA ALA A 93 -17.28 0.41 9.17
C ALA A 93 -16.47 0.78 7.92
N PHE A 94 -16.61 -0.02 6.87
CA PHE A 94 -16.24 0.35 5.51
C PHE A 94 -17.13 1.53 5.10
N LYS A 95 -16.78 2.71 5.60
CA LYS A 95 -17.38 3.98 5.20
C LYS A 95 -16.80 4.25 3.81
N SER A 96 -17.61 4.01 2.79
CA SER A 96 -17.37 4.45 1.43
C SER A 96 -16.99 5.93 1.48
N LEU A 97 -15.69 6.21 1.42
CA LEU A 97 -15.18 7.56 1.28
C LEU A 97 -15.38 7.89 -0.19
N GLU A 98 -16.57 8.41 -0.48
CA GLU A 98 -16.83 9.15 -1.71
C GLU A 98 -15.93 10.38 -1.66
N GLU A 99 -14.73 10.20 -2.20
CA GLU A 99 -13.69 11.20 -2.27
C GLU A 99 -14.06 12.17 -3.38
N SER A 100 -14.52 13.35 -3.01
CA SER A 100 -14.55 14.52 -3.87
C SER A 100 -13.12 14.94 -4.20
N ILE A 101 -12.47 14.16 -5.08
CA ILE A 101 -11.28 14.60 -5.81
C ILE A 101 -11.79 15.42 -7.00
N PRO A 102 -11.62 16.74 -7.04
CA PRO A 102 -11.93 17.52 -8.23
C PRO A 102 -10.93 17.14 -9.33
N GLY A 103 -11.32 16.22 -10.22
CA GLY A 103 -10.53 15.96 -11.44
C GLY A 103 -10.57 14.58 -12.08
N CYS A 104 -11.47 13.66 -11.73
CA CYS A 104 -11.58 12.40 -12.48
C CYS A 104 -13.05 12.00 -12.72
N THR A 105 -13.60 12.45 -13.85
CA THR A 105 -14.84 11.89 -14.39
C THR A 105 -14.56 10.47 -14.88
N THR A 106 -15.06 9.47 -14.14
CA THR A 106 -15.10 8.09 -14.61
C THR A 106 -16.16 7.99 -15.71
N THR A 107 -15.76 8.16 -16.97
CA THR A 107 -16.53 7.64 -18.11
C THR A 107 -16.15 6.19 -18.29
N SER A 108 -16.96 5.29 -17.72
CA SER A 108 -16.88 3.87 -18.01
C SER A 108 -17.31 3.64 -19.46
N ASN A 109 -16.36 3.33 -20.34
CA ASN A 109 -16.67 2.78 -21.66
C ASN A 109 -15.90 1.48 -21.82
N ASN A 110 -16.64 0.39 -21.63
CA ASN A 110 -16.15 -0.98 -21.59
C ASN A 110 -16.23 -1.55 -23.01
N ASN A 111 -15.10 -1.63 -23.72
CA ASN A 111 -15.00 -2.41 -24.96
C ASN A 111 -13.69 -3.20 -24.99
N ASN A 112 -13.89 -4.49 -24.75
CA ASN A 112 -12.97 -5.60 -24.91
C ASN A 112 -12.42 -5.69 -26.35
N ALA A 113 -11.08 -5.73 -26.49
CA ALA A 113 -10.37 -6.58 -27.46
C ALA A 113 -8.84 -6.55 -27.18
N PRO A 114 -8.13 -7.71 -27.08
CA PRO A 114 -6.67 -7.74 -27.03
C PRO A 114 -6.09 -7.59 -28.45
N SER A 115 -5.42 -6.47 -28.74
CA SER A 115 -4.76 -6.26 -30.04
C SER A 115 -3.42 -7.00 -30.10
N SER A 116 -3.44 -8.07 -30.90
CA SER A 116 -2.34 -8.88 -31.43
C SER A 116 -1.02 -8.14 -31.70
N TYR A 117 0.10 -8.75 -31.30
CA TYR A 117 1.46 -8.33 -31.63
C TYR A 117 1.72 -8.53 -33.14
N LYS A 118 1.96 -7.45 -33.89
CA LYS A 118 2.52 -7.53 -35.26
C LYS A 118 4.04 -7.63 -35.20
N LEU A 119 4.56 -8.81 -35.54
CA LEU A 119 5.90 -8.97 -36.10
C LEU A 119 5.96 -8.24 -37.46
N LYS A 120 7.06 -7.51 -37.70
CA LYS A 120 7.40 -6.93 -39.00
C LYS A 120 8.40 -7.86 -39.67
N GLU A 121 8.04 -8.35 -40.85
CA GLU A 121 9.00 -8.76 -41.90
C GLU A 121 9.37 -7.54 -42.74
#